data_AF-A0AAV4YLR0-F1
#
_entry.id   AF-A0AAV4YLR0-F1
#
_cell.length_a   1.000
_cell.length_b   1.000
_cell.length_c   1.000
_cell.angle_alpha   90.00
_cell.angle_beta   90.00
_cell.angle_gamma   90.00
#
_symmetry.space_group_name_H-M   'P 1'
#
loop_
_entity.id
_entity.type
_entity.pdbx_description
1 polymer ?
#
loop_
_entity_poly.entity_id
_entity_poly.type
_entity_poly.pdbx_seq_one_letter_code
_entity_poly.pdbx_strand_id
1 'polypeptide(L)'
;MLLDHANQTFDQCIKCTVCTAYCPVAKANPAYPGPKQAGPDGERLRIKSPELFDSALKYCTNCKRCEVACPSGVRIGDIIAKAKHQYSGFKPGIREFVLSHTDLMGSMSTLMAPVVNFTTGLKPMKQVLDKALGVSSHRDLPKYSQGTFRGWYKKQKATQARFARQIAYFHGCYVNYNHPQLGKELVQVLNAMNIGVQLLAREKCCGVPLIANGFMDKAKQQAAFNIQQLENTLLGNEMPLLATSSTCGFTLRDEYPHLLEQDNHKVRDRISLVTRFLWNEFDRGNKPAMKPLNLHIAYHTPCHLEKMGGVIYTLELLRAIPGVKVTVLDSQCCGIAGTYGFKSENYDTSQAIGQGLFDQINRLKPDLVITDCETCKWQIEMSTAFRCEHPVHLLARALA
;
A
#
# COMPACT_ATOMS: atom_id res chain seq x y z
N MET A 1 10.98 -15.48 -31.50
CA MET A 1 10.66 -14.62 -30.34
C MET A 1 9.18 -14.83 -30.06
N LEU A 2 8.84 -15.83 -29.24
CA LEU A 2 7.44 -16.13 -28.90
C LEU A 2 6.91 -14.94 -28.09
N LEU A 3 5.87 -14.28 -28.61
CA LEU A 3 5.14 -13.25 -27.88
C LEU A 3 4.61 -13.90 -26.60
N ASP A 4 5.09 -13.44 -25.45
CA ASP A 4 4.59 -13.90 -24.16
C ASP A 4 3.13 -13.42 -24.04
N HIS A 5 2.19 -14.31 -24.33
CA HIS A 5 0.75 -14.04 -24.45
C HIS A 5 0.07 -13.68 -23.10
N ALA A 6 0.83 -13.55 -22.02
CA ALA A 6 0.31 -13.50 -20.66
C ALA A 6 -0.49 -12.23 -20.29
N ASN A 7 -0.51 -11.16 -21.10
CA ASN A 7 -1.35 -9.99 -20.81
C ASN A 7 -1.84 -9.22 -22.05
N GLN A 8 -2.75 -9.82 -22.82
CA GLN A 8 -3.43 -9.17 -23.96
C GLN A 8 -4.55 -8.19 -23.55
N THR A 9 -4.66 -7.80 -22.27
CA THR A 9 -5.74 -6.89 -21.84
C THR A 9 -5.68 -5.54 -22.56
N PHE A 10 -4.53 -5.12 -23.09
CA PHE A 10 -4.43 -3.88 -23.88
C PHE A 10 -5.32 -3.92 -25.14
N ASP A 11 -5.57 -5.08 -25.74
CA ASP A 11 -6.42 -5.23 -26.93
C ASP A 11 -7.91 -5.02 -26.62
N GLN A 12 -8.31 -5.16 -25.36
CA GLN A 12 -9.67 -4.83 -24.91
C GLN A 12 -9.91 -3.31 -24.83
N CYS A 13 -8.87 -2.47 -25.01
CA CYS A 13 -9.00 -1.01 -24.95
C CYS A 13 -9.88 -0.47 -26.10
N ILE A 14 -11.08 0.00 -25.76
CA ILE A 14 -12.02 0.67 -26.69
C ILE A 14 -11.69 2.14 -26.96
N LYS A 15 -10.51 2.62 -26.53
CA LYS A 15 -10.00 3.98 -26.78
C LYS A 15 -10.89 5.14 -26.29
N CYS A 16 -11.74 4.95 -25.28
CA CYS A 16 -12.64 5.99 -24.74
C CYS A 16 -11.96 7.13 -23.93
N THR A 17 -10.68 7.01 -23.57
CA THR A 17 -9.89 8.04 -22.84
C THR A 17 -10.33 8.33 -21.39
N VAL A 18 -11.35 7.64 -20.85
CA VAL A 18 -11.78 7.79 -19.44
C VAL A 18 -10.63 7.63 -18.45
N CYS A 19 -9.71 6.69 -18.70
CA CYS A 19 -8.55 6.47 -17.84
C CYS A 19 -7.66 7.72 -17.70
N THR A 20 -7.57 8.58 -18.73
CA THR A 20 -6.79 9.82 -18.70
C THR A 20 -7.48 10.87 -17.82
N ALA A 21 -8.81 11.00 -17.90
CA ALA A 21 -9.57 11.92 -17.05
C ALA A 21 -9.44 11.57 -15.56
N TYR A 22 -9.35 10.29 -15.23
CA TYR A 22 -9.18 9.79 -13.86
C TYR A 22 -7.71 9.73 -13.41
N CYS A 23 -6.75 10.07 -14.28
CA CYS A 23 -5.34 9.97 -13.95
C CYS A 23 -4.86 11.19 -13.16
N PRO A 24 -4.43 11.03 -11.90
CA PRO A 24 -3.91 12.15 -11.13
C PRO A 24 -2.61 12.71 -11.73
N VAL A 25 -1.76 11.84 -12.27
CA VAL A 25 -0.46 12.25 -12.83
C VAL A 25 -0.65 13.08 -14.10
N ALA A 26 -1.55 12.68 -15.00
CA ALA A 26 -1.80 13.43 -16.23
C ALA A 26 -2.36 14.83 -15.95
N LYS A 27 -3.16 14.98 -14.88
CA LYS A 27 -3.67 16.27 -14.41
C LYS A 27 -2.55 17.16 -13.83
N ALA A 28 -1.61 16.59 -13.11
CA ALA A 28 -0.61 17.33 -12.34
C ALA A 28 0.73 17.53 -13.07
N ASN A 29 1.05 16.70 -14.06
CA ASN A 29 2.32 16.73 -14.77
C ASN A 29 2.09 16.63 -16.29
N PRO A 30 2.25 17.74 -17.04
CA PRO A 30 2.02 17.77 -18.48
C PRO A 30 3.05 16.95 -19.28
N ALA A 31 4.19 16.59 -18.69
CA ALA A 31 5.17 15.71 -19.32
C ALA A 31 4.72 14.23 -19.31
N TYR A 32 3.66 13.88 -18.57
CA TYR A 32 3.08 12.54 -18.63
C TYR A 32 1.97 12.49 -19.69
N PRO A 33 2.13 11.70 -20.77
CA PRO A 33 1.13 11.59 -21.86
C PRO A 33 -0.22 10.98 -21.43
N GLY A 34 -0.30 10.51 -20.18
CA GLY A 34 -1.48 9.89 -19.62
C GLY A 34 -1.47 8.37 -19.78
N PRO A 35 -2.33 7.67 -19.04
CA PRO A 35 -2.30 6.22 -18.92
C PRO A 35 -2.72 5.50 -20.20
N LYS A 36 -3.55 6.11 -21.06
CA LYS A 36 -3.93 5.52 -22.35
C LYS A 36 -2.73 5.40 -23.29
N GLN A 37 -2.03 6.51 -23.51
CA GLN A 37 -0.85 6.58 -24.39
C GLN A 37 0.32 5.79 -23.78
N ALA A 38 0.61 5.97 -22.50
CA ALA A 38 1.67 5.25 -21.82
C ALA A 38 1.40 3.73 -21.74
N GLY A 39 0.14 3.33 -21.56
CA GLY A 39 -0.30 1.95 -21.43
C GLY A 39 -0.70 1.33 -22.77
N PRO A 40 -2.00 1.04 -23.00
CA PRO A 40 -2.44 0.16 -24.08
C PRO A 40 -2.14 0.67 -25.50
N ASP A 41 -2.13 1.99 -25.75
CA ASP A 41 -1.81 2.50 -27.09
C ASP A 41 -0.31 2.37 -27.37
N GLY A 42 0.53 2.79 -26.42
CA GLY A 42 1.98 2.61 -26.52
C GLY A 42 2.42 1.15 -26.51
N GLU A 43 1.68 0.26 -25.85
CA GLU A 43 2.02 -1.17 -25.81
C GLU A 43 1.95 -1.80 -27.20
N ARG A 44 0.93 -1.47 -27.99
CA ARG A 44 0.79 -1.94 -29.38
C ARG A 44 1.96 -1.53 -30.28
N LEU A 45 2.65 -0.44 -29.92
CA LEU A 45 3.85 0.03 -30.60
C LEU A 45 5.09 -0.69 -30.08
N ARG A 46 5.27 -0.76 -28.75
CA ARG A 46 6.43 -1.39 -28.10
C ARG A 46 6.61 -2.87 -28.45
N ILE A 47 5.51 -3.62 -28.60
CA ILE A 47 5.58 -5.03 -29.02
C ILE A 47 6.12 -5.21 -30.44
N LYS A 48 5.96 -4.20 -31.32
CA LYS A 48 6.45 -4.23 -32.70
C LYS A 48 7.90 -3.75 -32.77
N SER A 49 8.22 -2.71 -32.02
CA SER A 49 9.58 -2.18 -31.92
C SER A 49 9.85 -1.70 -30.49
N PRO A 50 10.79 -2.34 -29.77
CA PRO A 50 11.19 -1.93 -28.42
C PRO A 50 11.63 -0.46 -28.32
N GLU A 51 12.13 0.12 -29.41
CA GLU A 51 12.59 1.52 -29.46
C GLU A 51 11.45 2.54 -29.35
N LEU A 52 10.20 2.12 -29.53
CA LEU A 52 9.00 2.96 -29.33
C LEU A 52 8.62 3.07 -27.84
N PHE A 53 9.55 2.80 -26.94
CA PHE A 53 9.40 3.05 -25.52
C PHE A 53 9.51 4.55 -25.20
N ASP A 54 8.50 5.06 -24.51
CA ASP A 54 8.49 6.44 -24.02
C ASP A 54 9.00 6.51 -22.57
N SER A 55 10.08 7.25 -22.35
CA SER A 55 10.64 7.45 -21.02
C SER A 55 9.67 8.13 -20.04
N ALA A 56 8.64 8.82 -20.52
CA ALA A 56 7.59 9.43 -19.71
C ALA A 56 6.77 8.39 -18.91
N LEU A 57 6.82 7.11 -19.26
CA LEU A 57 6.26 6.03 -18.44
C LEU A 57 6.78 6.07 -16.98
N LYS A 58 7.98 6.61 -16.74
CA LYS A 58 8.55 6.79 -15.40
C LYS A 58 7.66 7.61 -14.46
N TYR A 59 6.84 8.53 -14.98
CA TYR A 59 5.93 9.37 -14.18
C TYR A 59 4.70 8.62 -13.66
N CYS A 60 4.38 7.46 -14.22
CA CYS A 60 3.27 6.65 -13.72
C CYS A 60 3.53 6.18 -12.28
N THR A 61 2.57 6.48 -11.40
CA THR A 61 2.61 6.19 -9.96
C THR A 61 2.07 4.81 -9.58
N ASN A 62 1.62 4.01 -10.55
CA ASN A 62 0.99 2.69 -10.32
C ASN A 62 -0.18 2.71 -9.32
N CYS A 63 -0.92 3.83 -9.21
CA CYS A 63 -2.05 3.96 -8.29
C CYS A 63 -3.31 3.18 -8.71
N LYS A 64 -3.34 2.63 -9.94
CA LYS A 64 -4.43 1.83 -10.53
C LYS A 64 -5.79 2.53 -10.72
N ARG A 65 -5.91 3.83 -10.43
CA ARG A 65 -7.17 4.60 -10.66
C ARG A 65 -7.65 4.53 -12.11
N CYS A 66 -6.71 4.51 -13.06
CA CYS A 66 -7.01 4.32 -14.49
C CYS A 66 -7.68 2.99 -14.81
N GLU A 67 -7.41 1.94 -14.01
CA GLU A 67 -8.01 0.62 -14.19
C GLU A 67 -9.36 0.51 -13.52
N VAL A 68 -9.56 1.18 -12.38
CA VAL A 68 -10.88 1.29 -11.73
C VAL A 68 -11.87 1.97 -12.66
N ALA A 69 -11.43 3.02 -13.36
CA ALA A 69 -12.26 3.76 -14.31
C ALA A 69 -12.42 3.07 -15.68
N CYS A 70 -11.71 1.98 -15.96
CA CYS A 70 -11.72 1.35 -17.27
C CYS A 70 -12.93 0.43 -17.45
N PRO A 71 -13.87 0.72 -18.37
CA PRO A 71 -15.06 -0.12 -18.57
C PRO A 71 -14.72 -1.50 -19.16
N SER A 72 -13.57 -1.62 -19.83
CA SER A 72 -13.13 -2.86 -20.49
C SER A 72 -12.18 -3.69 -19.64
N GLY A 73 -11.89 -3.29 -18.39
CA GLY A 73 -11.02 -4.05 -17.50
C GLY A 73 -9.53 -4.07 -17.88
N VAL A 74 -9.07 -3.13 -18.72
CA VAL A 74 -7.66 -3.05 -19.15
C VAL A 74 -6.76 -2.79 -17.94
N ARG A 75 -5.72 -3.60 -17.77
CA ARG A 75 -4.74 -3.50 -16.66
C ARG A 75 -3.63 -2.50 -16.98
N ILE A 76 -4.02 -1.25 -17.15
CA ILE A 76 -3.15 -0.19 -17.66
C ILE A 76 -1.91 0.03 -16.79
N GLY A 77 -2.06 -0.03 -15.46
CA GLY A 77 -0.93 0.12 -14.52
C GLY A 77 0.06 -1.04 -14.64
N ASP A 78 -0.44 -2.27 -14.77
CA ASP A 78 0.39 -3.47 -14.97
C ASP A 78 1.19 -3.39 -16.28
N ILE A 79 0.52 -2.99 -17.37
CA ILE A 79 1.15 -2.79 -18.69
C ILE A 79 2.30 -1.79 -18.58
N ILE A 80 2.06 -0.63 -17.96
CA ILE A 80 3.10 0.40 -17.79
C ILE A 80 4.25 -0.11 -16.91
N ALA A 81 3.94 -0.79 -15.80
CA ALA A 81 4.96 -1.31 -14.90
C ALA A 81 5.85 -2.37 -15.57
N LYS A 82 5.26 -3.28 -16.36
CA LYS A 82 6.01 -4.26 -17.17
C LYS A 82 6.84 -3.57 -18.25
N ALA A 83 6.26 -2.61 -18.98
CA ALA A 83 6.98 -1.88 -20.01
C ALA A 83 8.19 -1.12 -19.46
N LYS A 84 8.06 -0.50 -18.27
CA LYS A 84 9.19 0.13 -17.56
C LYS A 84 10.31 -0.87 -17.27
N HIS A 85 9.97 -2.09 -16.84
CA HIS A 85 10.98 -3.11 -16.56
C HIS A 85 11.64 -3.64 -17.84
N GLN A 86 10.85 -3.92 -18.88
CA GLN A 86 11.33 -4.57 -20.10
C GLN A 86 12.10 -3.63 -21.03
N TYR A 87 11.66 -2.37 -21.17
CA TYR A 87 12.11 -1.50 -22.25
C TYR A 87 12.89 -0.27 -21.81
N SER A 88 12.84 0.12 -20.53
CA SER A 88 13.45 1.41 -20.11
C SER A 88 14.98 1.43 -20.13
N GLY A 89 15.64 0.27 -20.09
CA GLY A 89 17.08 0.16 -19.85
C GLY A 89 17.54 0.69 -18.48
N PHE A 90 16.60 1.07 -17.60
CA PHE A 90 16.91 1.68 -16.31
C PHE A 90 17.60 0.67 -15.39
N LYS A 91 18.76 1.06 -14.87
CA LYS A 91 19.51 0.29 -13.87
C LYS A 91 19.39 0.98 -12.51
N PRO A 92 18.72 0.36 -11.52
CA PRO A 92 18.55 0.96 -10.20
C PRO A 92 19.88 1.25 -9.49
N GLY A 93 20.04 2.47 -8.96
CA GLY A 93 21.23 2.89 -8.22
C GLY A 93 21.12 2.68 -6.70
N ILE A 94 22.00 3.36 -5.95
CA ILE A 94 22.05 3.31 -4.48
C ILE A 94 20.74 3.85 -3.87
N ARG A 95 20.22 4.96 -4.40
CA ARG A 95 18.95 5.55 -3.96
C ARG A 95 17.81 4.55 -4.05
N GLU A 96 17.62 3.97 -5.23
CA GLU A 96 16.58 2.96 -5.47
C GLU A 96 16.77 1.76 -4.56
N PHE A 97 18.01 1.31 -4.33
CA PHE A 97 18.29 0.20 -3.42
C PHE A 97 17.83 0.51 -2.00
N VAL A 98 18.25 1.65 -1.44
CA VAL A 98 17.89 2.08 -0.08
C VAL A 98 16.39 2.23 0.09
N LEU A 99 15.71 2.86 -0.87
CA LEU A 99 14.27 3.10 -0.79
C LEU A 99 13.41 1.84 -0.97
N SER A 100 13.94 0.78 -1.55
CA SER A 100 13.17 -0.43 -1.90
C SER A 100 13.44 -1.64 -1.01
N HIS A 101 14.61 -1.74 -0.39
CA HIS A 101 15.02 -2.90 0.41
C HIS A 101 14.55 -2.74 1.87
N THR A 102 13.24 -2.62 2.08
CA THR A 102 12.63 -2.27 3.38
C THR A 102 12.99 -3.26 4.49
N ASP A 103 13.10 -4.56 4.22
CA ASP A 103 13.42 -5.55 5.24
C ASP A 103 14.88 -5.43 5.70
N LEU A 104 15.80 -5.13 4.78
CA LEU A 104 17.20 -4.88 5.10
C LEU A 104 17.34 -3.60 5.92
N MET A 105 16.79 -2.49 5.41
CA MET A 105 16.87 -1.19 6.07
C MET A 105 16.16 -1.19 7.41
N GLY A 106 14.98 -1.82 7.50
CA GLY A 106 14.23 -1.96 8.73
C GLY A 106 14.97 -2.79 9.77
N SER A 107 15.55 -3.93 9.39
CA SER A 107 16.29 -4.80 10.32
C SER A 107 17.53 -4.12 10.90
N MET A 108 18.26 -3.36 10.08
CA MET A 108 19.42 -2.57 10.53
C MET A 108 18.99 -1.38 11.40
N SER A 109 17.97 -0.64 10.97
CA SER A 109 17.58 0.63 11.61
C SER A 109 16.84 0.43 12.93
N THR A 110 16.10 -0.66 13.10
CA THR A 110 15.30 -0.92 14.30
C THR A 110 16.15 -1.06 15.58
N LEU A 111 17.37 -1.56 15.46
CA LEU A 111 18.32 -1.69 16.58
C LEU A 111 18.85 -0.33 17.04
N MET A 112 19.00 0.61 16.11
CA MET A 112 19.52 1.95 16.35
C MET A 112 18.46 3.04 16.12
N ALA A 113 17.17 2.69 16.30
CA ALA A 113 16.07 3.52 15.85
C ALA A 113 16.11 4.97 16.39
N PRO A 114 16.45 5.25 17.66
CA PRO A 114 16.56 6.63 18.15
C PRO A 114 17.61 7.43 17.39
N VAL A 115 18.77 6.83 17.13
CA VAL A 115 19.88 7.47 16.41
C VAL A 115 19.52 7.69 14.95
N VAL A 116 18.96 6.68 14.29
CA VAL A 116 18.53 6.79 12.88
C VAL A 116 17.43 7.85 12.72
N ASN A 117 16.41 7.83 13.58
CA ASN A 117 15.31 8.79 13.53
C ASN A 117 15.76 10.21 13.85
N PHE A 118 16.68 10.37 14.82
CA PHE A 118 17.25 11.68 15.14
C PHE A 118 18.07 12.21 13.96
N THR A 119 19.02 11.43 13.46
CA THR A 119 19.93 11.87 12.38
C THR A 119 19.18 12.18 11.09
N THR A 120 18.26 11.31 10.66
CA THR A 120 17.45 11.53 9.45
C THR A 120 16.43 12.67 9.59
N GLY A 121 16.09 13.08 10.83
CA GLY A 121 15.25 14.24 11.10
C GLY A 121 15.98 15.59 11.00
N LEU A 122 17.33 15.60 11.08
CA LEU A 122 18.11 16.84 11.05
C LEU A 122 18.08 17.50 9.66
N LYS A 123 17.83 18.81 9.61
CA LYS A 123 17.82 19.59 8.35
C LYS A 123 19.10 19.41 7.51
N PRO A 124 20.33 19.47 8.09
CA PRO A 124 21.55 19.22 7.32
C PRO A 124 21.59 17.83 6.68
N MET A 125 21.18 16.80 7.42
CA MET A 125 21.16 15.43 6.89
C MET A 125 20.17 15.29 5.73
N LYS A 126 18.99 15.90 5.84
CA LYS A 126 18.02 15.95 4.74
C LYS A 126 18.59 16.62 3.49
N GLN A 127 19.33 17.72 3.63
CA GLN A 127 20.00 18.36 2.50
C GLN A 127 21.10 17.49 1.87
N VAL A 128 21.84 16.73 2.70
CA VAL A 128 22.82 15.75 2.20
C VAL A 128 22.13 14.65 1.42
N LEU A 129 21.03 14.09 1.94
CA LEU A 129 20.26 13.05 1.24
C LEU A 129 19.65 13.56 -0.07
N ASP A 130 19.22 14.82 -0.11
CA ASP A 130 18.70 15.46 -1.33
C ASP A 130 19.81 15.60 -2.39
N LYS A 131 20.93 16.20 -2.03
CA LYS A 131 22.03 16.44 -2.98
C LYS A 131 22.76 15.17 -3.41
N ALA A 132 22.96 14.22 -2.50
CA ALA A 132 23.75 13.02 -2.78
C ALA A 132 22.91 11.87 -3.33
N LEU A 133 21.68 11.72 -2.85
CA LEU A 133 20.80 10.59 -3.15
C LEU A 133 19.45 11.03 -3.71
N GLY A 134 19.22 12.29 -4.08
CA GLY A 134 17.96 12.73 -4.69
C GLY A 134 16.71 12.37 -3.88
N VAL A 135 16.83 12.36 -2.55
CA VAL A 135 15.70 12.20 -1.62
C VAL A 135 15.34 13.58 -1.08
N SER A 136 14.16 14.08 -1.44
CA SER A 136 13.80 15.47 -1.23
C SER A 136 13.95 15.91 0.23
N SER A 137 14.64 17.02 0.44
CA SER A 137 14.83 17.63 1.77
C SER A 137 13.52 18.17 2.39
N HIS A 138 12.47 18.31 1.59
CA HIS A 138 11.11 18.63 2.02
C HIS A 138 10.35 17.42 2.62
N ARG A 139 10.97 16.24 2.67
CA ARG A 139 10.34 15.02 3.19
C ARG A 139 10.88 14.64 4.56
N ASP A 140 10.01 14.00 5.32
CA ASP A 140 10.37 13.27 6.52
C ASP A 140 10.45 11.79 6.19
N LEU A 141 11.63 11.18 6.38
CA LEU A 141 11.75 9.75 6.23
C LEU A 141 10.90 9.04 7.30
N PRO A 142 10.24 7.92 6.95
CA PRO A 142 9.45 7.16 7.90
C PRO A 142 10.29 6.75 9.11
N LYS A 143 9.81 7.10 10.29
CA LYS A 143 10.48 6.73 11.54
C LYS A 143 10.43 5.22 11.75
N TYR A 144 11.52 4.65 12.27
CA TYR A 144 11.58 3.27 12.72
C TYR A 144 11.19 3.16 14.20
N SER A 145 10.55 2.05 14.58
CA SER A 145 10.26 1.74 15.98
C SER A 145 11.48 1.16 16.69
N GLN A 146 11.54 1.30 18.01
CA GLN A 146 12.44 0.48 18.82
C GLN A 146 11.89 -0.95 18.93
N GLY A 147 12.61 -1.92 18.36
CA GLY A 147 12.15 -3.30 18.25
C GLY A 147 11.10 -3.50 17.15
N THR A 148 10.74 -4.77 16.92
CA THR A 148 9.82 -5.16 15.83
C THR A 148 8.50 -5.70 16.33
N PHE A 149 7.45 -5.62 15.51
CA PHE A 149 6.19 -6.31 15.78
C PHE A 149 6.39 -7.81 15.98
N ARG A 150 7.17 -8.45 15.10
CA ARG A 150 7.45 -9.89 15.20
C ARG A 150 8.17 -10.25 16.50
N GLY A 151 9.10 -9.41 16.95
CA GLY A 151 9.78 -9.56 18.24
C GLY A 151 8.82 -9.46 19.43
N TRP A 152 7.88 -8.53 19.38
CA TRP A 152 6.80 -8.43 20.37
C TRP A 152 5.86 -9.65 20.33
N TYR A 153 5.43 -10.07 19.14
CA TYR A 153 4.46 -11.16 18.95
C TYR A 153 5.00 -12.51 19.44
N LYS A 154 6.31 -12.76 19.37
CA LYS A 154 6.93 -13.97 19.95
C LYS A 154 6.53 -14.20 21.41
N LYS A 155 6.38 -13.13 22.20
CA LYS A 155 5.95 -13.18 23.60
C LYS A 155 4.45 -13.45 23.75
N GLN A 156 3.66 -13.18 22.71
CA GLN A 156 2.21 -13.38 22.68
C GLN A 156 1.80 -14.74 22.08
N LYS A 157 2.71 -15.43 21.37
CA LYS A 157 2.40 -16.67 20.63
C LYS A 157 1.66 -17.72 21.47
N ALA A 158 2.10 -17.95 22.71
CA ALA A 158 1.45 -18.93 23.59
C ALA A 158 0.02 -18.52 23.98
N THR A 159 -0.22 -17.23 24.22
CA THR A 159 -1.56 -16.68 24.49
C THR A 159 -2.45 -16.78 23.25
N GLN A 160 -1.90 -16.43 22.09
CA GLN A 160 -2.64 -16.47 20.82
C GLN A 160 -3.04 -17.90 20.42
N ALA A 161 -2.22 -18.90 20.73
CA ALA A 161 -2.55 -20.30 20.48
C ALA A 161 -3.71 -20.86 21.33
N ARG A 162 -4.15 -20.15 22.38
CA ARG A 162 -5.27 -20.59 23.24
C ARG A 162 -6.65 -20.34 22.63
N PHE A 163 -6.74 -19.45 21.63
CA PHE A 163 -8.02 -19.18 20.98
C PHE A 163 -8.36 -20.32 20.02
N ALA A 164 -9.59 -20.83 20.09
CA ALA A 164 -10.04 -21.92 19.24
C ALA A 164 -10.08 -21.52 17.75
N ARG A 165 -10.51 -20.29 17.46
CA ARG A 165 -10.52 -19.73 16.11
C ARG A 165 -9.25 -18.92 15.86
N GLN A 166 -8.63 -19.15 14.71
CA GLN A 166 -7.40 -18.48 14.30
C GLN A 166 -7.57 -17.76 12.96
N ILE A 167 -6.80 -16.69 12.76
CA ILE A 167 -6.53 -16.06 11.46
C ILE A 167 -5.03 -16.01 11.22
N ALA A 168 -4.60 -16.02 9.95
CA ALA A 168 -3.22 -15.74 9.60
C ALA A 168 -3.06 -14.23 9.38
N TYR A 169 -1.92 -13.67 9.78
CA TYR A 169 -1.65 -12.24 9.59
C TYR A 169 -0.36 -12.01 8.80
N PHE A 170 -0.49 -11.35 7.65
CA PHE A 170 0.63 -10.79 6.91
C PHE A 170 0.86 -9.36 7.40
N HIS A 171 1.87 -9.16 8.24
CA HIS A 171 2.09 -7.87 8.88
C HIS A 171 2.80 -6.88 7.94
N GLY A 172 3.59 -7.38 7.01
CA GLY A 172 4.38 -6.56 6.09
C GLY A 172 5.49 -5.76 6.79
N CYS A 173 6.22 -4.97 6.00
CA CYS A 173 7.37 -4.23 6.51
C CYS A 173 6.99 -3.05 7.41
N TYR A 174 5.93 -2.32 7.07
CA TYR A 174 5.51 -1.13 7.83
C TYR A 174 5.15 -1.45 9.28
N VAL A 175 4.27 -2.43 9.52
CA VAL A 175 3.91 -2.85 10.87
C VAL A 175 5.12 -3.44 11.57
N ASN A 176 6.00 -4.15 10.87
CA ASN A 176 7.15 -4.76 11.52
C ASN A 176 8.18 -3.76 12.03
N TYR A 177 8.49 -2.72 11.24
CA TYR A 177 9.66 -1.86 11.46
C TYR A 177 9.33 -0.39 11.77
N ASN A 178 8.20 0.14 11.29
CA ASN A 178 7.86 1.55 11.44
C ASN A 178 6.77 1.76 12.49
N HIS A 179 5.73 0.92 12.46
CA HIS A 179 4.56 1.07 13.32
C HIS A 179 4.03 -0.26 13.88
N PRO A 180 4.79 -0.94 14.77
CA PRO A 180 4.33 -2.15 15.45
C PRO A 180 3.02 -1.99 16.22
N GLN A 181 2.71 -0.78 16.65
CA GLN A 181 1.50 -0.49 17.41
C GLN A 181 0.23 -0.90 16.64
N LEU A 182 0.15 -0.65 15.34
CA LEU A 182 -0.97 -1.09 14.50
C LEU A 182 -1.18 -2.61 14.53
N GLY A 183 -0.10 -3.40 14.49
CA GLY A 183 -0.19 -4.85 14.60
C GLY A 183 -0.67 -5.30 15.98
N LYS A 184 -0.25 -4.61 17.05
CA LYS A 184 -0.71 -4.89 18.42
C LYS A 184 -2.20 -4.58 18.58
N GLU A 185 -2.64 -3.45 18.04
CA GLU A 185 -4.04 -3.02 18.04
C GLU A 185 -4.93 -3.99 17.27
N LEU A 186 -4.45 -4.52 16.14
CA LEU A 186 -5.17 -5.58 15.44
C LEU A 186 -5.34 -6.83 16.31
N VAL A 187 -4.26 -7.28 16.96
CA VAL A 187 -4.32 -8.43 17.87
C VAL A 187 -5.29 -8.17 19.01
N GLN A 188 -5.33 -6.95 19.57
CA GLN A 188 -6.29 -6.57 20.62
C GLN A 188 -7.74 -6.66 20.13
N VAL A 189 -8.05 -6.10 18.95
CA VAL A 189 -9.40 -6.14 18.36
C VAL A 189 -9.84 -7.58 18.09
N LEU A 190 -8.98 -8.41 17.50
CA LEU A 190 -9.32 -9.81 17.20
C LEU A 190 -9.48 -10.65 18.47
N ASN A 191 -8.62 -10.46 19.48
CA ASN A 191 -8.77 -11.15 20.77
C ASN A 191 -10.08 -10.78 21.46
N ALA A 192 -10.52 -9.52 21.38
CA ALA A 192 -11.81 -9.06 21.92
C ALA A 192 -13.01 -9.71 21.21
N MET A 193 -12.81 -10.24 20.01
CA MET A 193 -13.77 -11.02 19.22
C MET A 193 -13.54 -12.54 19.37
N ASN A 194 -12.74 -12.95 20.35
CA ASN A 194 -12.34 -14.35 20.62
C ASN A 194 -11.64 -15.04 19.43
N ILE A 195 -10.86 -14.29 18.66
CA ILE A 195 -10.09 -14.76 17.51
C ILE A 195 -8.59 -14.57 17.79
N GLY A 196 -7.84 -15.67 17.74
CA GLY A 196 -6.38 -15.63 17.83
C GLY A 196 -5.74 -15.29 16.50
N VAL A 197 -4.54 -14.72 16.58
CA VAL A 197 -3.71 -14.40 15.41
C VAL A 197 -2.56 -15.38 15.32
N GLN A 198 -2.31 -15.93 14.14
CA GLN A 198 -1.12 -16.71 13.78
C GLN A 198 -0.28 -15.94 12.77
N LEU A 199 1.03 -15.86 12.97
CA LEU A 199 1.95 -15.31 11.96
C LEU A 199 2.47 -16.41 11.04
N LEU A 200 2.80 -16.01 9.80
CA LEU A 200 3.61 -16.83 8.90
C LEU A 200 4.95 -17.17 9.55
N ALA A 201 5.46 -18.38 9.30
CA ALA A 201 6.74 -18.84 9.85
C ALA A 201 7.90 -17.93 9.43
N ARG A 202 7.82 -17.40 8.21
CA ARG A 202 8.62 -16.29 7.69
C ARG A 202 7.76 -15.50 6.70
N GLU A 203 8.09 -14.23 6.50
CA GLU A 203 7.54 -13.40 5.43
C GLU A 203 8.62 -12.41 4.99
N LYS A 204 8.51 -11.93 3.75
CA LYS A 204 9.26 -10.78 3.21
C LYS A 204 8.27 -9.67 2.88
N CYS A 205 8.78 -8.46 2.62
CA CYS A 205 8.00 -7.39 2.01
C CYS A 205 7.15 -7.90 0.82
N CYS A 206 5.98 -7.28 0.62
CA CYS A 206 5.08 -7.60 -0.49
C CYS A 206 5.67 -7.28 -1.89
N GLY A 207 6.82 -6.60 -1.95
CA GLY A 207 7.55 -6.33 -3.20
C GLY A 207 7.21 -5.01 -3.88
N VAL A 208 6.16 -4.28 -3.48
CA VAL A 208 5.80 -2.99 -4.11
C VAL A 208 6.95 -1.97 -4.14
N PRO A 209 7.74 -1.77 -3.06
CA PRO A 209 8.89 -0.87 -3.12
C PRO A 209 9.94 -1.31 -4.16
N LEU A 210 10.13 -2.61 -4.39
CA LEU A 210 11.02 -3.15 -5.42
C LEU A 210 10.46 -2.88 -6.82
N ILE A 211 9.16 -3.14 -7.03
CA ILE A 211 8.46 -2.84 -8.29
C ILE A 211 8.62 -1.36 -8.65
N ALA A 212 8.31 -0.47 -7.70
CA ALA A 212 8.34 0.98 -7.91
C ALA A 212 9.75 1.52 -8.23
N ASN A 213 10.81 0.81 -7.82
CA ASN A 213 12.20 1.22 -8.00
C ASN A 213 12.98 0.39 -9.02
N GLY A 214 12.29 -0.41 -9.85
CA GLY A 214 12.91 -1.12 -10.97
C GLY A 214 13.59 -2.45 -10.61
N PHE A 215 13.40 -2.98 -9.41
CA PHE A 215 13.91 -4.29 -9.00
C PHE A 215 12.88 -5.41 -9.23
N MET A 216 12.36 -5.53 -10.45
CA MET A 216 11.26 -6.46 -10.77
C MET A 216 11.63 -7.91 -10.48
N ASP A 217 12.83 -8.37 -10.87
CA ASP A 217 13.25 -9.76 -10.64
C ASP A 217 13.34 -10.12 -9.15
N LYS A 218 13.84 -9.19 -8.33
CA LYS A 218 13.82 -9.37 -6.86
C LYS A 218 12.39 -9.39 -6.32
N ALA A 219 11.49 -8.57 -6.87
CA ALA A 219 10.08 -8.60 -6.49
C ALA A 219 9.47 -9.97 -6.83
N LYS A 220 9.76 -10.56 -8.00
CA LYS A 220 9.34 -11.92 -8.36
C LYS A 220 9.86 -12.96 -7.36
N GLN A 221 11.13 -12.89 -6.98
CA GLN A 221 11.72 -13.78 -5.97
C GLN A 221 11.07 -13.63 -4.58
N GLN A 222 10.74 -12.40 -4.16
CA GLN A 222 10.03 -12.17 -2.91
C GLN A 222 8.59 -12.69 -2.95
N ALA A 223 7.89 -12.50 -4.08
CA ALA A 223 6.55 -13.02 -4.29
C ALA A 223 6.52 -14.56 -4.24
N ALA A 224 7.44 -15.24 -4.94
CA ALA A 224 7.58 -16.70 -4.89
C ALA A 224 7.81 -17.21 -3.46
N PHE A 225 8.71 -16.56 -2.73
CA PHE A 225 8.97 -16.88 -1.32
C PHE A 225 7.71 -16.68 -0.46
N ASN A 226 7.02 -15.56 -0.61
CA ASN A 226 5.83 -15.26 0.17
C ASN A 226 4.70 -16.25 -0.15
N ILE A 227 4.47 -16.61 -1.41
CA ILE A 227 3.48 -17.63 -1.81
C ILE A 227 3.79 -18.96 -1.13
N GLN A 228 5.05 -19.41 -1.13
CA GLN A 228 5.43 -20.63 -0.44
C GLN A 228 5.10 -20.58 1.07
N GLN A 229 5.34 -19.44 1.73
CA GLN A 229 5.03 -19.29 3.16
C GLN A 229 3.52 -19.23 3.43
N LEU A 230 2.76 -18.64 2.51
CA LEU A 230 1.30 -18.62 2.55
C LEU A 230 0.75 -20.03 2.38
N GLU A 231 1.19 -20.77 1.37
CA GLU A 231 0.78 -22.15 1.13
C GLU A 231 1.07 -23.03 2.35
N ASN A 232 2.28 -22.96 2.90
CA ASN A 232 2.65 -23.71 4.10
C ASN A 232 1.78 -23.39 5.33
N THR A 233 1.23 -22.17 5.41
CA THR A 233 0.43 -21.75 6.56
C THR A 233 -1.07 -21.98 6.35
N LEU A 234 -1.56 -21.88 5.12
CA LEU A 234 -2.99 -21.86 4.81
C LEU A 234 -3.49 -23.20 4.26
N LEU A 235 -2.66 -23.97 3.55
CA LEU A 235 -3.08 -25.27 3.04
C LEU A 235 -3.23 -26.25 4.23
N GLY A 236 -4.38 -26.93 4.28
CA GLY A 236 -4.73 -27.86 5.37
C GLY A 236 -5.55 -27.26 6.52
N ASN A 237 -5.89 -25.98 6.48
CA ASN A 237 -6.88 -25.36 7.39
C ASN A 237 -7.85 -24.47 6.60
N GLU A 238 -8.86 -23.88 7.24
CA GLU A 238 -9.80 -22.92 6.62
C GLU A 238 -9.50 -21.46 6.99
N MET A 239 -8.27 -21.18 7.40
CA MET A 239 -7.89 -19.90 7.96
C MET A 239 -7.77 -18.81 6.87
N PRO A 240 -8.36 -17.62 7.03
CA PRO A 240 -8.08 -16.48 6.17
C PRO A 240 -6.75 -15.82 6.54
N LEU A 241 -6.10 -15.20 5.55
CA LEU A 241 -4.95 -14.32 5.74
C LEU A 241 -5.42 -12.86 5.71
N LEU A 242 -5.12 -12.11 6.77
CA LEU A 242 -5.44 -10.70 6.86
C LEU A 242 -4.20 -9.84 6.53
N ALA A 243 -4.42 -8.73 5.85
CA ALA A 243 -3.45 -7.65 5.68
C ALA A 243 -4.07 -6.32 6.15
N THR A 244 -3.30 -5.54 6.93
CA THR A 244 -3.67 -4.18 7.33
C THR A 244 -3.38 -3.17 6.22
N SER A 245 -2.23 -3.29 5.56
CA SER A 245 -1.91 -2.45 4.40
C SER A 245 -2.77 -2.84 3.20
N SER A 246 -3.55 -1.88 2.68
CA SER A 246 -4.30 -2.06 1.44
C SER A 246 -3.39 -2.41 0.27
N THR A 247 -2.18 -1.85 0.24
CA THR A 247 -1.18 -2.10 -0.80
C THR A 247 -0.67 -3.54 -0.73
N CYS A 248 -0.27 -4.01 0.45
CA CYS A 248 0.17 -5.40 0.62
C CYS A 248 -0.94 -6.39 0.24
N GLY A 249 -2.17 -6.17 0.72
CA GLY A 249 -3.32 -7.02 0.39
C GLY A 249 -3.59 -7.10 -1.11
N PHE A 250 -3.60 -5.95 -1.79
CA PHE A 250 -3.78 -5.88 -3.25
C PHE A 250 -2.66 -6.59 -4.00
N THR A 251 -1.41 -6.34 -3.61
CA THR A 251 -0.24 -6.88 -4.31
C THR A 251 -0.20 -8.40 -4.20
N LEU A 252 -0.33 -8.92 -2.98
CA LEU A 252 -0.31 -10.34 -2.67
C LEU A 252 -1.42 -11.09 -3.39
N ARG A 253 -2.63 -10.51 -3.47
CA ARG A 253 -3.83 -11.17 -4.00
C ARG A 253 -3.95 -11.03 -5.52
N ASP A 254 -3.71 -9.84 -6.07
CA ASP A 254 -4.10 -9.48 -7.43
C ASP A 254 -2.90 -9.10 -8.34
N GLU A 255 -1.81 -8.53 -7.82
CA GLU A 255 -0.64 -8.17 -8.67
C GLU A 255 0.36 -9.33 -8.85
N TYR A 256 0.52 -10.22 -7.87
CA TYR A 256 1.45 -11.36 -7.98
C TYR A 256 1.30 -12.18 -9.28
N PRO A 257 0.11 -12.68 -9.65
CA PRO A 257 -0.04 -13.50 -10.85
C PRO A 257 0.17 -12.70 -12.15
N HIS A 258 -0.31 -11.46 -12.22
CA HIS A 258 -0.37 -10.73 -13.49
C HIS A 258 0.79 -9.77 -13.72
N LEU A 259 1.35 -9.19 -12.66
CA LEU A 259 2.49 -8.27 -12.74
C LEU A 259 3.82 -8.98 -12.49
N LEU A 260 3.88 -9.88 -11.50
CA LEU A 260 5.10 -10.60 -11.14
C LEU A 260 5.19 -12.01 -11.73
N GLU A 261 4.16 -12.47 -12.43
CA GLU A 261 4.09 -13.81 -13.03
C GLU A 261 4.33 -14.91 -11.99
N GLN A 262 3.85 -14.69 -10.76
CA GLN A 262 3.90 -15.67 -9.67
C GLN A 262 2.48 -16.12 -9.34
N ASP A 263 2.19 -17.38 -9.66
CA ASP A 263 0.87 -17.97 -9.43
C ASP A 263 0.58 -18.14 -7.94
N ASN A 264 -0.51 -17.53 -7.48
CA ASN A 264 -0.98 -17.57 -6.10
C ASN A 264 -2.38 -18.22 -5.97
N HIS A 265 -2.91 -18.88 -7.01
CA HIS A 265 -4.31 -19.30 -7.07
C HIS A 265 -4.77 -20.12 -5.85
N LYS A 266 -3.90 -20.98 -5.30
CA LYS A 266 -4.21 -21.84 -4.15
C LYS A 266 -4.52 -21.08 -2.86
N VAL A 267 -4.00 -19.86 -2.72
CA VAL A 267 -4.12 -19.05 -1.51
C VAL A 267 -4.82 -17.72 -1.75
N ARG A 268 -5.00 -17.33 -3.02
CA ARG A 268 -5.55 -16.04 -3.44
C ARG A 268 -6.84 -15.68 -2.70
N ASP A 269 -7.82 -16.58 -2.72
CA ASP A 269 -9.16 -16.29 -2.18
C ASP A 269 -9.20 -16.28 -0.64
N ARG A 270 -8.11 -16.66 0.00
CA ARG A 270 -7.94 -16.56 1.47
C ARG A 270 -7.35 -15.22 1.89
N ILE A 271 -6.81 -14.43 0.97
CA ILE A 271 -6.20 -13.13 1.26
C ILE A 271 -7.30 -12.07 1.33
N SER A 272 -7.47 -11.48 2.52
CA SER A 272 -8.48 -10.46 2.77
C SER A 272 -7.86 -9.20 3.38
N LEU A 273 -8.45 -8.07 3.03
CA LEU A 273 -8.27 -6.83 3.79
C LEU A 273 -8.81 -7.03 5.19
N VAL A 274 -8.08 -6.53 6.19
CA VAL A 274 -8.51 -6.61 7.59
C VAL A 274 -9.89 -5.99 7.82
N THR A 275 -10.20 -4.87 7.16
CA THR A 275 -11.48 -4.17 7.30
C THR A 275 -12.64 -4.95 6.67
N ARG A 276 -12.41 -5.63 5.54
CA ARG A 276 -13.40 -6.55 4.98
C ARG A 276 -13.71 -7.71 5.90
N PHE A 277 -12.68 -8.32 6.49
CA PHE A 277 -12.87 -9.41 7.44
C PHE A 277 -13.63 -8.96 8.69
N LEU A 278 -13.19 -7.87 9.32
CA LEU A 278 -13.81 -7.35 10.54
C LEU A 278 -15.27 -6.94 10.31
N TRP A 279 -15.60 -6.30 9.18
CA TRP A 279 -16.99 -5.97 8.87
C TRP A 279 -17.87 -7.21 8.74
N ASN A 280 -17.39 -8.23 8.01
CA ASN A 280 -18.15 -9.47 7.86
C ASN A 280 -18.39 -10.18 9.20
N GLU A 281 -17.46 -10.07 10.16
CA GLU A 281 -17.67 -10.56 11.51
C GLU A 281 -18.74 -9.75 12.26
N PHE A 282 -18.72 -8.41 12.14
CA PHE A 282 -19.70 -7.53 12.77
C PHE A 282 -21.11 -7.79 12.23
N ASP A 283 -21.23 -7.94 10.91
CA ASP A 283 -22.48 -8.24 10.21
C ASP A 283 -23.08 -9.59 10.64
N ARG A 284 -22.21 -10.57 10.99
CA ARG A 284 -22.60 -11.87 11.55
C ARG A 284 -22.86 -11.83 13.07
N GLY A 285 -22.81 -10.66 13.70
CA GLY A 285 -23.03 -10.47 15.13
C GLY A 285 -21.80 -10.69 16.02
N ASN A 286 -20.65 -11.07 15.46
CA ASN A 286 -19.39 -11.17 16.22
C ASN A 286 -18.71 -9.79 16.32
N LYS A 287 -19.39 -8.85 16.98
CA LYS A 287 -18.92 -7.49 17.20
C LYS A 287 -18.41 -7.35 18.65
N PRO A 288 -17.20 -6.80 18.89
CA PRO A 288 -16.73 -6.59 20.25
C PRO A 288 -17.55 -5.47 20.93
N ALA A 289 -17.61 -5.50 22.26
CA ALA A 289 -18.17 -4.40 23.02
C ALA A 289 -17.34 -3.13 22.78
N MET A 290 -18.00 -2.01 22.47
CA MET A 290 -17.35 -0.74 22.18
C MET A 290 -17.95 0.42 22.97
N LYS A 291 -17.09 1.28 23.50
CA LYS A 291 -17.41 2.56 24.12
C LYS A 291 -17.40 3.70 23.08
N PRO A 292 -18.13 4.80 23.32
CA PRO A 292 -18.13 5.92 22.38
C PRO A 292 -16.79 6.65 22.34
N LEU A 293 -16.39 7.10 21.15
CA LEU A 293 -15.18 7.92 20.97
C LEU A 293 -15.47 9.42 20.84
N ASN A 294 -16.69 9.82 20.43
CA ASN A 294 -17.10 11.21 20.23
C ASN A 294 -16.12 12.01 19.34
N LEU A 295 -15.83 11.49 18.14
CA LEU A 295 -14.89 12.09 17.19
C LEU A 295 -15.57 12.40 15.85
N HIS A 296 -15.21 13.52 15.24
CA HIS A 296 -15.48 13.81 13.84
C HIS A 296 -14.24 13.50 13.00
N ILE A 297 -14.31 12.42 12.22
CA ILE A 297 -13.20 11.95 11.40
C ILE A 297 -13.41 12.26 9.92
N ALA A 298 -12.30 12.47 9.21
CA ALA A 298 -12.26 12.51 7.76
C ALA A 298 -11.70 11.19 7.23
N TYR A 299 -12.39 10.54 6.28
CA TYR A 299 -11.91 9.30 5.68
C TYR A 299 -11.34 9.56 4.29
N HIS A 300 -10.06 9.20 4.09
CA HIS A 300 -9.39 9.21 2.80
C HIS A 300 -9.31 7.79 2.23
N THR A 301 -9.95 7.58 1.07
CA THR A 301 -9.93 6.33 0.30
C THR A 301 -8.58 6.09 -0.40
N PRO A 302 -7.79 5.06 0.00
CA PRO A 302 -6.57 4.69 -0.73
C PRO A 302 -6.88 4.07 -2.09
N CYS A 303 -6.02 4.33 -3.08
CA CYS A 303 -6.25 3.87 -4.45
C CYS A 303 -6.24 2.33 -4.60
N HIS A 304 -5.37 1.62 -3.87
CA HIS A 304 -5.32 0.15 -3.89
C HIS A 304 -6.49 -0.48 -3.12
N LEU A 305 -7.03 0.20 -2.09
CA LEU A 305 -8.25 -0.23 -1.41
C LEU A 305 -9.46 -0.11 -2.33
N GLU A 306 -9.58 1.02 -3.03
CA GLU A 306 -10.62 1.29 -4.02
C GLU A 306 -10.59 0.27 -5.16
N LYS A 307 -9.40 -0.03 -5.70
CA LYS A 307 -9.22 -1.08 -6.72
C LYS A 307 -9.70 -2.46 -6.25
N MET A 308 -9.57 -2.76 -4.96
CA MET A 308 -10.04 -4.01 -4.37
C MET A 308 -11.52 -4.01 -3.96
N GLY A 309 -12.25 -2.90 -4.14
CA GLY A 309 -13.63 -2.77 -3.67
C GLY A 309 -13.75 -2.76 -2.14
N GLY A 310 -12.68 -2.40 -1.43
CA GLY A 310 -12.60 -2.48 0.04
C GLY A 310 -13.26 -1.34 0.81
N VAL A 311 -13.55 -0.22 0.13
CA VAL A 311 -13.96 1.05 0.75
C VAL A 311 -15.22 0.91 1.60
N ILE A 312 -16.24 0.22 1.07
CA ILE A 312 -17.53 0.08 1.76
C ILE A 312 -17.36 -0.60 3.13
N TYR A 313 -16.54 -1.65 3.21
CA TYR A 313 -16.29 -2.38 4.46
C TYR A 313 -15.62 -1.49 5.51
N THR A 314 -14.66 -0.65 5.09
CA THR A 314 -14.01 0.28 6.00
C THR A 314 -14.99 1.34 6.51
N LEU A 315 -15.83 1.90 5.63
CA LEU A 315 -16.81 2.92 6.03
C LEU A 315 -17.84 2.36 7.02
N GLU A 316 -18.37 1.17 6.77
CA GLU A 316 -19.34 0.54 7.66
C GLU A 316 -18.72 0.20 9.02
N LEU A 317 -17.47 -0.27 9.07
CA LEU A 317 -16.76 -0.44 10.34
C LEU A 317 -16.62 0.86 11.13
N LEU A 318 -16.23 1.94 10.47
CA LEU A 318 -16.04 3.24 11.12
C LEU A 318 -17.37 3.80 11.64
N ARG A 319 -18.45 3.65 10.87
CA ARG A 319 -19.81 4.04 11.28
C ARG A 319 -20.36 3.20 12.43
N ALA A 320 -19.90 1.95 12.56
CA ALA A 320 -20.30 1.06 13.65
C ALA A 320 -19.69 1.41 15.01
N ILE A 321 -18.71 2.33 15.06
CA ILE A 321 -18.10 2.82 16.31
C ILE A 321 -19.00 3.89 16.93
N PRO A 322 -19.50 3.69 18.16
CA PRO A 322 -20.38 4.67 18.80
C PRO A 322 -19.73 6.06 18.92
N GLY A 323 -20.50 7.12 18.66
CA GLY A 323 -20.03 8.50 18.75
C GLY A 323 -19.03 8.93 17.67
N VAL A 324 -18.73 8.10 16.67
CA VAL A 324 -17.88 8.51 15.53
C VAL A 324 -18.76 9.07 14.41
N LYS A 325 -18.52 10.35 14.06
CA LYS A 325 -19.07 10.97 12.86
C LYS A 325 -18.06 10.86 11.73
N VAL A 326 -18.44 10.18 10.64
CA VAL A 326 -17.56 9.99 9.48
C VAL A 326 -17.91 10.97 8.37
N THR A 327 -16.94 11.75 7.90
CA THR A 327 -17.02 12.48 6.62
C THR A 327 -16.11 11.83 5.61
N VAL A 328 -16.69 11.34 4.51
CA VAL A 328 -15.94 10.73 3.41
C VAL A 328 -15.44 11.84 2.51
N LEU A 329 -14.13 11.90 2.27
CA LEU A 329 -13.53 12.87 1.35
C LEU A 329 -13.70 12.41 -0.10
N ASP A 330 -13.66 13.35 -1.05
CA ASP A 330 -13.66 13.00 -2.46
C ASP A 330 -12.47 12.09 -2.77
N SER A 331 -12.74 10.99 -3.49
CA SER A 331 -11.71 10.02 -3.88
C SER A 331 -10.68 10.70 -4.77
N GLN A 332 -9.51 11.02 -4.22
CA GLN A 332 -8.36 11.60 -4.92
C GLN A 332 -7.08 10.92 -4.46
N CYS A 333 -6.08 10.79 -5.34
CA CYS A 333 -4.79 10.22 -4.95
C CYS A 333 -4.05 11.17 -4.00
N CYS A 334 -3.44 10.65 -2.94
CA CYS A 334 -2.61 11.46 -2.04
C CYS A 334 -1.30 11.93 -2.70
N GLY A 335 -0.86 11.28 -3.78
CA GLY A 335 0.30 11.71 -4.58
C GLY A 335 1.66 11.12 -4.18
N ILE A 336 1.77 10.44 -3.04
CA ILE A 336 3.07 9.90 -2.58
C ILE A 336 3.55 8.66 -3.35
N ALA A 337 2.62 7.77 -3.68
CA ALA A 337 2.85 6.51 -4.39
C ALA A 337 4.11 5.74 -3.94
N GLY A 338 4.15 5.35 -2.67
CA GLY A 338 5.30 4.68 -2.08
C GLY A 338 6.48 5.63 -1.96
N THR A 339 7.53 5.37 -2.75
CA THR A 339 8.77 6.16 -2.74
C THR A 339 8.80 7.21 -3.83
N TYR A 340 7.79 7.26 -4.72
CA TYR A 340 7.75 8.21 -5.84
C TYR A 340 7.88 9.66 -5.35
N GLY A 341 7.03 10.07 -4.40
CA GLY A 341 7.01 11.43 -3.86
C GLY A 341 8.19 11.75 -2.94
N PHE A 342 9.01 10.77 -2.56
CA PHE A 342 10.25 10.98 -1.82
C PHE A 342 11.41 11.43 -2.72
N LYS A 343 11.34 11.16 -4.02
CA LYS A 343 12.39 11.55 -4.96
C LYS A 343 12.29 13.04 -5.28
N SER A 344 13.41 13.76 -5.23
CA SER A 344 13.45 15.22 -5.40
C SER A 344 12.82 15.65 -6.72
N GLU A 345 13.08 14.93 -7.81
CA GLU A 345 12.53 15.23 -9.14
C GLU A 345 11.00 15.08 -9.25
N ASN A 346 10.36 14.42 -8.28
CA ASN A 346 8.92 14.15 -8.27
C ASN A 346 8.18 14.90 -7.15
N TYR A 347 8.88 15.65 -6.30
CA TYR A 347 8.28 16.27 -5.12
C TYR A 347 7.10 17.18 -5.48
N ASP A 348 7.31 18.12 -6.42
CA ASP A 348 6.27 19.07 -6.82
C ASP A 348 5.07 18.38 -7.48
N THR A 349 5.33 17.41 -8.35
CA THR A 349 4.25 16.60 -8.96
C THR A 349 3.48 15.83 -7.89
N SER A 350 4.17 15.25 -6.90
CA SER A 350 3.55 14.53 -5.80
C SER A 350 2.65 15.43 -4.96
N GLN A 351 3.10 16.65 -4.64
CA GLN A 351 2.29 17.65 -3.92
C GLN A 351 1.11 18.12 -4.76
N ALA A 352 1.30 18.43 -6.04
CA ALA A 352 0.25 18.85 -6.95
C ALA A 352 -0.85 17.79 -7.12
N ILE A 353 -0.49 16.51 -7.16
CA ILE A 353 -1.46 15.40 -7.17
C ILE A 353 -2.32 15.41 -5.89
N GLY A 354 -1.68 15.55 -4.73
CA GLY A 354 -2.33 15.46 -3.42
C GLY A 354 -3.07 16.74 -2.98
N GLN A 355 -2.81 17.88 -3.62
CA GLN A 355 -3.28 19.19 -3.15
C GLN A 355 -4.79 19.24 -2.87
N GLY A 356 -5.61 18.69 -3.78
CA GLY A 356 -7.06 18.68 -3.60
C GLY A 356 -7.54 17.85 -2.40
N LEU A 357 -6.79 16.81 -1.99
CA LEU A 357 -7.04 16.07 -0.76
C LEU A 357 -6.68 16.92 0.47
N PHE A 358 -5.52 17.59 0.43
CA PHE A 358 -5.05 18.42 1.55
C PHE A 358 -5.99 19.60 1.80
N ASP A 359 -6.48 20.24 0.74
CA ASP A 359 -7.44 21.34 0.82
C ASP A 359 -8.77 20.92 1.47
N GLN A 360 -9.27 19.73 1.12
CA GLN A 360 -10.48 19.17 1.74
C GLN A 360 -10.28 18.92 3.25
N ILE A 361 -9.15 18.31 3.63
CA ILE A 361 -8.81 18.05 5.03
C ILE A 361 -8.72 19.37 5.81
N ASN A 362 -7.97 20.34 5.29
CA ASN A 362 -7.76 21.65 5.93
C ASN A 362 -9.06 22.46 6.06
N ARG A 363 -9.99 22.31 5.10
CA ARG A 363 -11.33 22.94 5.16
C ARG A 363 -12.22 22.27 6.19
N LEU A 364 -12.21 20.93 6.24
CA LEU A 364 -13.06 20.15 7.14
C LEU A 364 -12.64 20.27 8.61
N LYS A 365 -11.33 20.38 8.87
CA LYS A 365 -10.73 20.42 10.21
C LYS A 365 -11.20 19.28 11.13
N PRO A 366 -11.03 18.01 10.72
CA PRO A 366 -11.46 16.87 11.52
C PRO A 366 -10.60 16.70 12.78
N ASP A 367 -11.09 15.95 13.77
CA ASP A 367 -10.27 15.53 14.91
C ASP A 367 -9.13 14.59 14.47
N LEU A 368 -9.39 13.79 13.43
CA LEU A 368 -8.46 12.79 12.92
C LEU A 368 -8.76 12.45 11.46
N VAL A 369 -7.71 12.22 10.66
CA VAL A 369 -7.85 11.64 9.32
C VAL A 369 -7.67 10.13 9.40
N ILE A 370 -8.48 9.36 8.68
CA ILE A 370 -8.40 7.89 8.65
C ILE A 370 -8.10 7.38 7.25
N THR A 371 -7.19 6.41 7.14
CA THR A 371 -6.84 5.77 5.87
C THR A 371 -6.22 4.37 6.07
N ASP A 372 -6.53 3.43 5.18
CA ASP A 372 -6.05 2.03 5.23
C ASP A 372 -4.62 1.85 4.63
N CYS A 373 -3.94 2.96 4.31
CA CYS A 373 -2.63 2.94 3.65
C CYS A 373 -1.59 3.76 4.40
N GLU A 374 -0.51 3.08 4.78
CA GLU A 374 0.64 3.62 5.51
C GLU A 374 1.34 4.78 4.78
N THR A 375 1.42 4.72 3.45
CA THR A 375 2.09 5.79 2.69
C THR A 375 1.19 7.01 2.53
N CYS A 376 -0.14 6.80 2.42
CA CYS A 376 -1.11 7.89 2.44
C CYS A 376 -1.06 8.63 3.79
N LYS A 377 -0.95 7.90 4.91
CA LYS A 377 -0.70 8.49 6.24
C LYS A 377 0.50 9.43 6.23
N TRP A 378 1.67 8.95 5.77
CA TRP A 378 2.87 9.80 5.71
C TRP A 378 2.67 11.07 4.90
N GLN A 379 2.04 10.95 3.73
CA GLN A 379 1.77 12.10 2.87
C GLN A 379 0.86 13.12 3.53
N ILE A 380 -0.24 12.67 4.14
CA ILE A 380 -1.22 13.53 4.80
C ILE A 380 -0.57 14.23 6.00
N GLU A 381 0.18 13.50 6.82
CA GLU A 381 0.86 14.06 8.00
C GLU A 381 1.99 15.03 7.64
N MET A 382 2.64 14.87 6.48
CA MET A 382 3.65 15.82 5.99
C MET A 382 3.03 17.04 5.29
N SER A 383 1.77 17.00 4.88
CA SER A 383 1.15 18.03 4.03
C SER A 383 -0.05 18.73 4.70
N THR A 384 -0.40 18.33 5.91
CA THR A 384 -1.48 18.91 6.72
C THR A 384 -1.08 18.92 8.20
N ALA A 385 -1.82 19.68 9.03
CA ALA A 385 -1.60 19.70 10.47
C ALA A 385 -2.27 18.52 11.22
N PHE A 386 -2.96 17.63 10.50
CA PHE A 386 -3.80 16.61 11.09
C PHE A 386 -3.08 15.27 11.17
N ARG A 387 -3.22 14.61 12.32
CA ARG A 387 -2.77 13.23 12.49
C ARG A 387 -3.61 12.31 11.60
N CYS A 388 -2.99 11.28 11.05
CA CYS A 388 -3.67 10.32 10.19
C CYS A 388 -3.51 8.90 10.75
N GLU A 389 -4.57 8.11 10.90
CA GLU A 389 -4.48 6.78 11.50
C GLU A 389 -5.21 5.70 10.70
N HIS A 390 -4.85 4.46 10.95
CA HIS A 390 -5.50 3.30 10.35
C HIS A 390 -6.87 3.03 11.03
N PRO A 391 -7.91 2.54 10.32
CA PRO A 391 -9.22 2.22 10.93
C PRO A 391 -9.16 1.33 12.18
N VAL A 392 -8.27 0.32 12.17
CA VAL A 392 -8.02 -0.57 13.32
C VAL A 392 -7.62 0.18 14.58
N HIS A 393 -6.92 1.32 14.48
CA HIS A 393 -6.55 2.13 15.63
C HIS A 393 -7.80 2.66 16.37
N LEU A 394 -8.81 3.10 15.62
CA LEU A 394 -10.06 3.56 16.21
C LEU A 394 -10.85 2.41 16.83
N LEU A 395 -10.90 1.25 16.17
CA LEU A 395 -11.54 0.06 16.75
C LEU A 395 -10.87 -0.34 18.07
N ALA A 396 -9.55 -0.36 18.13
CA ALA A 396 -8.81 -0.66 19.35
C ALA A 396 -9.07 0.36 20.48
N ARG A 397 -9.10 1.66 20.14
CA ARG A 397 -9.47 2.72 21.11
C ARG A 397 -10.90 2.58 21.62
N ALA A 398 -11.80 2.10 20.78
CA ALA A 398 -13.21 1.95 21.09
C ALA A 398 -13.51 0.70 21.93
N LEU A 399 -12.58 -0.26 22.11
CA LEU A 399 -12.83 -1.42 22.96
C LEU A 399 -13.19 -0.99 24.40
N ALA A 400 -14.24 -1.62 24.94
CA ALA A 400 -14.80 -1.32 26.26
C ALA A 400 -13.88 -1.73 27.40
#